data_AF-A0AAW0KGV2-F1
#
_entry.id   AF-A0AAW0KGV2-F1
#
_cell.length_a   1.000
_cell.length_b   1.000
_cell.length_c   1.000
_cell.angle_alpha   90.00
_cell.angle_beta   90.00
_cell.angle_gamma   90.00
#
_symmetry.space_group_name_H-M   'P 1'
#
loop_
_entity.id
_entity.type
_entity.pdbx_description
1 polymer ?
#
loop_
_entity_poly.entity_id
_entity_poly.type
_entity_poly.pdbx_seq_one_letter_code
_entity_poly.pdbx_strand_id
1 'polypeptide(L)'
;MDSPHLKWKELCMGFGTWDESKKELYNLFDSVSRSTIQVYPLAWTTILVKLDNEGMWNLRSQNAENWYLGQELYIRVKGIGQDDTSTIPIQDEARIPENVIKCGKTTSL
;
A
#
# COMPACT_ATOMS: atom_id res chain seq x y z
N MET A 1 -16.88 -11.50 8.32
CA MET A 1 -16.35 -10.47 9.23
C MET A 1 -14.94 -10.18 8.77
N ASP A 2 -14.79 -9.21 7.88
CA ASP A 2 -13.50 -8.82 7.34
C ASP A 2 -12.72 -8.01 8.37
N SER A 3 -11.44 -8.34 8.51
CA SER A 3 -10.51 -7.71 9.43
C SER A 3 -10.21 -6.29 8.95
N PRO A 4 -10.21 -5.25 9.82
CA PRO A 4 -10.05 -3.84 9.44
C PRO A 4 -8.63 -3.45 8.99
N HIS A 5 -7.76 -4.42 8.72
CA HIS A 5 -6.41 -4.20 8.26
C HIS A 5 -6.39 -4.36 6.73
N LEU A 6 -5.71 -3.46 6.03
CA LEU A 6 -5.43 -3.63 4.61
C LEU A 6 -4.65 -4.96 4.44
N LYS A 7 -5.33 -5.99 3.94
CA LYS A 7 -4.74 -7.32 3.75
C LYS A 7 -4.52 -7.55 2.26
N TRP A 8 -3.26 -7.68 1.90
CA TRP A 8 -2.79 -8.00 0.56
C TRP A 8 -2.73 -9.52 0.46
N LYS A 9 -2.99 -10.06 -0.72
CA LYS A 9 -2.84 -11.49 -1.01
C LYS A 9 -1.48 -11.75 -1.62
N GLU A 10 -0.68 -12.61 -1.01
CA GLU A 10 0.52 -13.16 -1.64
C GLU A 10 0.10 -14.20 -2.67
N LEU A 11 0.29 -13.90 -3.96
CA LEU A 11 -0.13 -14.79 -5.04
C LEU A 11 0.95 -15.81 -5.40
N CYS A 12 2.21 -15.37 -5.45
CA CYS A 12 3.33 -16.20 -5.89
C CYS A 12 4.67 -15.52 -5.56
N MET A 13 5.75 -16.30 -5.59
CA MET A 13 7.13 -15.84 -5.57
C MET A 13 8.01 -16.74 -6.44
N GLY A 14 9.12 -16.20 -6.92
CA GLY A 14 10.06 -16.96 -7.72
C GLY A 14 11.41 -16.27 -7.84
N PHE A 15 12.43 -17.04 -8.23
CA PHE A 15 13.77 -16.50 -8.52
C PHE A 15 13.84 -15.94 -9.95
N GLY A 16 14.85 -15.11 -10.18
CA GLY A 16 15.10 -14.42 -11.44
C GLY A 16 14.25 -13.17 -11.60
N THR A 17 14.14 -12.71 -12.84
CA THR A 17 13.32 -11.54 -13.21
C THR A 17 11.89 -11.97 -13.44
N TRP A 18 10.93 -11.22 -12.89
CA TRP A 18 9.52 -11.43 -13.20
C TRP A 18 9.23 -11.08 -14.67
N ASP A 19 8.40 -11.88 -15.32
CA ASP A 19 7.85 -11.63 -16.66
C ASP A 19 6.38 -12.07 -16.73
N GLU A 20 5.65 -11.66 -17.76
CA GLU A 20 4.21 -11.90 -17.83
C GLU A 20 3.80 -13.38 -17.87
N SER A 21 4.68 -14.29 -18.35
CA SER A 21 4.40 -15.73 -18.34
C SER A 21 4.23 -16.29 -16.92
N LYS A 22 4.79 -15.60 -15.92
CA LYS A 22 4.67 -16.00 -14.51
C LYS A 22 3.27 -15.83 -13.94
N LYS A 23 2.36 -15.10 -14.63
CA LYS A 23 0.96 -14.95 -14.20
C LYS A 23 0.23 -16.30 -14.11
N GLU A 24 0.64 -17.30 -14.89
CA GLU A 24 0.08 -18.67 -14.83
C GLU A 24 0.36 -19.38 -13.50
N LEU A 25 1.36 -18.92 -12.73
CA LEU A 25 1.76 -19.49 -11.44
C LEU A 25 1.02 -18.87 -10.25
N TYR A 26 0.13 -17.91 -10.49
CA TYR A 26 -0.54 -17.19 -9.41
C TYR A 26 -1.58 -18.07 -8.71
N ASN A 27 -1.49 -18.16 -7.39
CA ASN A 27 -2.53 -18.77 -6.59
C ASN A 27 -3.73 -17.81 -6.44
N LEU A 28 -4.72 -17.95 -7.33
CA LEU A 28 -5.93 -17.12 -7.32
C LEU A 28 -7.06 -17.69 -6.45
N PHE A 29 -6.89 -18.89 -5.86
CA PHE A 29 -7.96 -19.58 -5.15
C PHE A 29 -7.86 -19.42 -3.64
N ASP A 30 -6.69 -19.70 -3.06
CA ASP A 30 -6.51 -19.76 -1.61
C ASP A 30 -5.23 -19.03 -1.13
N SER A 31 -4.85 -17.96 -1.84
CA SER A 31 -3.72 -17.13 -1.45
C SER A 31 -3.80 -16.59 -0.02
N VAL A 32 -2.62 -16.51 0.61
CA VAL A 32 -2.47 -16.09 2.00
C VAL A 32 -2.53 -14.57 2.09
N SER A 33 -3.32 -14.07 3.05
CA SER A 33 -3.38 -12.65 3.39
C SER A 33 -2.22 -12.25 4.30
N ARG A 34 -1.44 -11.24 3.90
CA ARG A 34 -0.34 -10.68 4.69
C ARG A 34 -0.34 -9.15 4.64
N SER A 35 0.35 -8.51 5.56
CA SER A 35 0.64 -7.07 5.58
C SER A 35 2.13 -6.75 5.36
N THR A 36 2.98 -7.78 5.37
CA THR A 36 4.41 -7.71 5.13
C THR A 36 4.83 -9.01 4.45
N ILE A 37 5.71 -8.90 3.46
CA ILE A 37 6.19 -10.03 2.69
C ILE A 37 7.69 -9.91 2.44
N GLN A 38 8.37 -11.05 2.41
CA GLN A 38 9.80 -11.11 2.12
C GLN A 38 10.02 -11.22 0.61
N VAL A 39 10.93 -10.40 0.09
CA VAL A 39 11.45 -10.54 -1.27
C VAL A 39 12.90 -11.01 -1.13
N TYR A 40 13.18 -12.21 -1.61
CA TYR A 40 14.51 -12.80 -1.52
C TYR A 40 15.49 -12.17 -2.52
N PRO A 41 16.81 -12.27 -2.30
CA PRO A 41 17.80 -11.80 -3.26
C PRO A 41 17.60 -12.43 -4.63
N LEU A 42 17.67 -11.61 -5.69
CA LEU A 42 17.47 -12.04 -7.08
C LEU A 42 16.13 -12.75 -7.31
N ALA A 43 15.09 -12.35 -6.57
CA ALA A 43 13.76 -12.93 -6.64
C ALA A 43 12.68 -11.86 -6.79
N TRP A 44 11.46 -12.31 -7.07
CA TRP A 44 10.27 -11.50 -7.15
C TRP A 44 9.15 -12.09 -6.30
N THR A 45 8.18 -11.24 -6.00
CA THR A 45 6.97 -11.61 -5.26
C THR A 45 5.80 -10.84 -5.84
N THR A 46 4.70 -11.54 -6.11
CA THR A 46 3.46 -10.93 -6.57
C THR A 46 2.48 -10.82 -5.42
N ILE A 47 1.96 -9.60 -5.24
CA ILE A 47 0.84 -9.33 -4.34
C ILE A 47 -0.37 -8.84 -5.13
N LEU A 48 -1.55 -9.18 -4.65
CA LEU A 48 -2.82 -8.62 -5.10
C LEU A 48 -3.43 -7.82 -3.95
N VAL A 49 -3.81 -6.58 -4.26
CA VAL A 49 -4.41 -5.66 -3.30
C VAL A 49 -5.66 -5.04 -3.87
N LYS A 50 -6.66 -4.91 -3.01
CA LYS A 50 -7.83 -4.08 -3.26
C LYS A 50 -7.61 -2.76 -2.53
N LEU A 51 -7.68 -1.66 -3.27
CA LEU A 51 -7.54 -0.30 -2.73
C LEU A 51 -8.93 0.26 -2.42
N ASP A 52 -9.53 -0.18 -1.31
CA ASP A 52 -10.90 0.17 -0.91
C ASP A 52 -10.96 0.95 0.43
N ASN A 53 -9.83 1.48 0.86
CA ASN A 53 -9.72 2.28 2.06
C ASN A 53 -9.10 3.63 1.69
N GLU A 54 -9.94 4.67 1.61
CA GLU A 54 -9.50 6.03 1.33
C GLU A 54 -8.45 6.48 2.35
N GLY A 55 -7.39 7.11 1.89
CA GLY A 55 -6.23 7.28 2.74
C GLY A 55 -4.94 7.61 2.03
N MET A 56 -3.98 8.11 2.80
CA MET A 56 -2.56 8.01 2.50
C MET A 56 -1.97 6.74 3.14
N TRP A 57 -1.41 5.87 2.32
CA TRP A 57 -0.81 4.59 2.72
C TRP A 57 0.68 4.57 2.42
N ASN A 58 1.48 4.03 3.35
CA ASN A 58 2.92 3.87 3.18
C ASN A 58 3.26 2.40 2.95
N LEU A 59 3.81 2.10 1.76
CA LEU A 59 4.43 0.82 1.43
C LEU A 59 5.94 0.99 1.57
N ARG A 60 6.57 0.26 2.48
CA ARG A 60 7.99 0.46 2.81
C ARG A 60 8.72 -0.83 3.12
N SER A 61 10.04 -0.76 3.05
CA SER A 61 10.89 -1.77 3.66
C SER A 61 10.70 -1.78 5.18
N GLN A 62 10.62 -2.99 5.75
CA GLN A 62 10.65 -3.17 7.22
C GLN A 62 12.09 -3.24 7.75
N ASN A 63 13.10 -3.22 6.88
CA ASN A 63 14.48 -2.97 7.31
C ASN A 63 14.64 -1.45 7.53
N ALA A 64 14.98 -1.07 8.77
CA ALA A 64 15.10 0.32 9.19
C ALA A 64 16.16 1.08 8.39
N GLU A 65 17.27 0.45 8.01
CA GLU A 65 18.33 1.09 7.21
C GLU A 65 17.81 1.45 5.82
N ASN A 66 17.13 0.52 5.17
CA ASN A 66 16.56 0.75 3.85
C ASN A 66 15.45 1.79 3.88
N TRP A 67 14.59 1.75 4.92
CA TRP A 67 13.56 2.76 5.10
C TRP A 67 14.16 4.15 5.29
N TYR A 68 15.19 4.27 6.13
CA TYR A 68 15.92 5.52 6.35
C TYR A 68 16.54 6.06 5.05
N LEU A 69 17.04 5.17 4.19
CA LEU A 69 17.58 5.52 2.87
C LEU A 69 16.50 5.76 1.80
N GLY A 70 15.21 5.72 2.17
CA GLY A 70 14.10 6.10 1.30
C GLY A 70 13.49 4.96 0.48
N GLN A 71 13.72 3.69 0.86
CA GLN A 71 13.03 2.56 0.23
C GLN A 71 11.56 2.47 0.70
N GLU A 72 10.77 3.44 0.26
CA GLU A 72 9.35 3.56 0.55
C GLU A 72 8.58 4.23 -0.61
N LEU A 73 7.27 3.99 -0.64
CA LEU A 73 6.32 4.54 -1.59
C LEU A 73 5.06 4.94 -0.83
N TYR A 74 4.55 6.14 -1.11
CA TYR A 74 3.25 6.60 -0.61
C TYR A 74 2.19 6.45 -1.69
N ILE A 75 1.04 5.91 -1.30
CA ILE A 75 -0.11 5.66 -2.17
C ILE A 75 -1.29 6.46 -1.60
N ARG A 76 -1.93 7.27 -2.44
CA ARG A 76 -3.20 7.91 -2.09
C ARG A 76 -4.35 7.12 -2.69
N VAL A 77 -5.26 6.65 -1.85
CA VAL A 77 -6.55 6.09 -2.27
C VAL A 77 -7.58 7.18 -2.12
N LYS A 78 -8.19 7.56 -3.23
CA LYS A 78 -9.23 8.60 -3.32
C LYS A 78 -10.63 8.01 -3.25
N GLY A 79 -11.60 8.82 -2.87
CA GLY A 79 -13.01 8.48 -2.97
C GLY A 79 -13.48 8.33 -4.42
N ILE A 80 -14.61 7.64 -4.58
CA ILE A 80 -15.23 7.41 -5.89
C ILE A 80 -15.66 8.75 -6.51
N GLY A 81 -15.34 8.95 -7.79
CA GLY A 81 -15.74 10.14 -8.56
C GLY A 81 -14.81 11.35 -8.41
N GLN A 82 -13.66 11.18 -7.76
CA GLN A 82 -12.70 12.27 -7.53
C GLN A 82 -11.45 12.15 -8.38
N ASP A 83 -11.60 12.36 -9.67
CA ASP A 83 -10.50 12.19 -10.63
C ASP A 83 -9.52 13.36 -10.69
N ASP A 84 -9.95 14.53 -10.25
CA ASP A 84 -9.09 15.72 -10.17
C ASP A 84 -8.39 15.79 -8.81
N THR A 85 -7.06 15.67 -8.84
CA THR A 85 -6.23 15.67 -7.62
C THR A 85 -6.29 17.00 -6.88
N SER A 86 -6.63 18.10 -7.56
CA SER A 86 -6.75 19.43 -6.97
C SER A 86 -8.04 19.64 -6.19
N THR A 87 -9.04 18.77 -6.36
CA THR A 87 -10.38 18.92 -5.76
C THR A 87 -10.71 17.83 -4.74
N ILE A 88 -9.78 16.92 -4.44
CA ILE A 88 -10.00 15.85 -3.46
C ILE A 88 -10.34 16.47 -2.09
N PRO A 89 -11.60 16.41 -1.61
CA PRO A 89 -12.02 16.95 -0.34
C PRO A 89 -11.26 16.30 0.80
N ILE A 90 -11.05 17.10 1.84
CA ILE A 90 -10.51 16.64 3.13
C ILE A 90 -11.44 15.59 3.79
N GLN A 91 -12.68 15.46 3.31
CA GLN A 91 -13.70 14.55 3.85
C GLN A 91 -13.68 13.13 3.25
N ASP A 92 -12.78 12.84 2.29
CA ASP A 92 -12.62 11.47 1.78
C ASP A 92 -12.07 10.52 2.85
N GLU A 93 -11.41 11.06 3.86
CA GLU A 93 -10.90 10.33 5.02
C GLU A 93 -11.68 10.74 6.28
N ALA A 94 -11.51 9.98 7.36
CA ALA A 94 -12.00 10.40 8.67
C ALA A 94 -11.43 11.79 9.02
N ARG A 95 -12.25 12.63 9.65
CA ARG A 95 -11.80 13.97 10.09
C ARG A 95 -10.55 13.84 10.94
N ILE A 96 -9.55 14.64 10.61
CA ILE A 96 -8.31 14.72 11.37
C ILE A 96 -8.66 15.14 12.82
N PRO A 97 -8.20 14.38 13.84
CA PRO A 97 -8.44 14.73 15.23
C PRO A 97 -7.91 16.13 15.59
N GLU A 98 -8.61 16.86 16.46
CA GLU A 98 -8.23 18.22 16.86
C GLU A 98 -6.85 18.31 17.53
N ASN A 99 -6.42 17.21 18.16
CA ASN A 99 -5.15 17.09 18.86
C ASN A 99 -3.98 16.60 17.97
N VAL A 100 -4.14 16.60 16.64
CA VAL A 100 -3.05 16.25 15.74
C VAL A 100 -1.89 17.24 15.84
N ILE A 101 -0.65 16.74 15.75
CA ILE A 101 0.52 17.60 15.65
C ILE A 101 0.57 18.19 14.24
N LYS A 102 0.49 19.52 14.13
CA LYS A 102 0.58 20.26 12.85
C LYS A 102 2.04 20.64 12.56
N CYS A 103 2.43 20.66 11.28
CA CYS A 103 3.79 21.04 10.87
C CYS A 103 3.82 21.61 9.44
N GLY A 104 4.87 22.38 9.12
CA GLY A 104 5.03 22.96 7.79
C GLY A 104 3.83 23.86 7.40
N LYS A 105 3.31 23.69 6.18
CA LYS A 105 2.19 24.47 5.65
C LYS A 105 0.87 24.26 6.39
N THR A 106 0.75 23.20 7.20
CA THR A 106 -0.49 22.91 7.94
C THR A 106 -0.56 23.61 9.29
N THR A 107 0.50 24.32 9.71
CA THR A 107 0.50 25.08 10.98
C THR A 107 -0.58 26.18 11.01
N SER A 108 -0.98 26.68 9.84
CA SER A 108 -2.03 27.69 9.68
C SER A 108 -3.41 27.14 9.31
N LEU A 109 -3.58 25.80 9.25
CA LEU A 109 -4.88 25.14 9.05
C LEU A 109 -5.70 25.13 10.34
#